data_AF-A0A679JY17-F1
#
_entry.id   AF-A0A679JY17-F1
#
_cell.length_a   1.000
_cell.length_b   1.000
_cell.length_c   1.000
_cell.angle_alpha   90.00
_cell.angle_beta   90.00
_cell.angle_gamma   90.00
#
_symmetry.space_group_name_H-M   'P 1'
#
loop_
_entity.id
_entity.type
_entity.pdbx_description
1 polymer ?
#
loop_
_entity_poly.entity_id
_entity_poly.type
_entity_poly.pdbx_seq_one_letter_code
_entity_poly.pdbx_strand_id
1 'polypeptide(L)'
;MAKLAFNLMLEEPRETYIVTSAALIVGRIDCIQAEPVTDQQWAWAMHLDIGVAPFRRGGNAGSADEAASKMREAWEDWKVWAGLQDVEGAGGTTTAAVQVPIKSLT
;
A
#
# COMPACT_ATOMS: atom_id res chain seq x y z
N MET A 1 0.23 16.45 4.15
CA MET A 1 -0.12 15.44 3.15
C MET A 1 0.20 14.05 3.68
N ALA A 2 -0.81 13.19 3.79
CA ALA A 2 -0.60 11.82 4.22
C ALA A 2 -0.44 10.91 2.98
N LYS A 3 0.76 10.36 2.79
CA LYS A 3 1.16 9.58 1.60
C LYS A 3 1.47 8.15 1.97
N LEU A 4 1.11 7.22 1.09
CA LEU A 4 1.50 5.81 1.22
C LEU A 4 2.96 5.60 0.81
N ALA A 5 3.70 4.85 1.63
CA ALA A 5 4.99 4.25 1.30
C ALA A 5 4.82 2.73 1.24
N PHE A 6 5.49 2.09 0.29
CA PHE A 6 5.42 0.64 0.04
C PHE A 6 6.79 0.06 0.35
N ASN A 7 6.93 -0.60 1.49
CA ASN A 7 8.22 -1.05 2.00
C ASN A 7 8.32 -2.56 1.82
N LEU A 8 9.28 -3.01 1.01
CA LEU A 8 9.58 -4.43 0.86
C LEU A 8 10.08 -4.99 2.20
N MET A 9 9.43 -6.04 2.70
CA MET A 9 9.82 -6.71 3.94
C MET A 9 10.50 -8.05 3.74
N LEU A 10 10.07 -8.81 2.75
CA LEU A 10 10.51 -10.18 2.52
C LEU A 10 10.49 -10.47 1.02
N GLU A 11 11.55 -11.11 0.50
CA GLU A 11 11.61 -11.57 -0.88
C GLU A 11 11.35 -13.10 -1.00
N GLU A 12 11.58 -13.88 0.07
CA GLU A 12 11.50 -15.35 0.06
C GLU A 12 10.68 -15.88 1.26
N PRO A 13 9.71 -16.79 1.08
CA PRO A 13 9.33 -17.48 -0.16
C PRO A 13 8.35 -16.70 -1.04
N ARG A 14 7.90 -15.52 -0.59
CA ARG A 14 6.92 -14.67 -1.27
C ARG A 14 7.26 -13.21 -1.02
N GLU A 15 7.28 -12.44 -2.11
CA GLU A 15 7.50 -11.01 -2.05
C GLU A 15 6.36 -10.32 -1.28
N THR A 16 6.68 -9.62 -0.19
CA THR A 16 5.70 -8.93 0.66
C THR A 16 6.11 -7.48 0.88
N TYR A 17 5.16 -6.57 0.63
CA TYR A 17 5.27 -5.15 0.95
C TYR A 17 4.37 -4.79 2.14
N ILE A 18 4.91 -4.06 3.11
CA ILE A 18 4.10 -3.36 4.12
C ILE A 18 3.87 -1.94 3.66
N VAL A 19 2.59 -1.56 3.66
CA VAL A 19 2.16 -0.24 3.24
C VAL A 19 1.96 0.63 4.48
N THR A 20 2.63 1.76 4.52
CA THR A 20 2.62 2.69 5.66
C THR A 20 2.24 4.11 5.24
N SER A 21 1.65 4.87 6.15
CA SER A 21 1.53 6.33 6.05
C SER A 21 2.18 6.93 7.30
N ALA A 22 3.33 7.57 7.13
CA ALA A 22 4.23 7.89 8.26
C ALA A 22 4.48 6.65 9.15
N ALA A 23 4.19 6.75 10.46
CA ALA A 23 4.35 5.63 11.41
C ALA A 23 3.20 4.62 11.41
N LEU A 24 2.12 4.87 10.66
CA LEU A 24 0.94 4.02 10.63
C LEU A 24 1.10 2.91 9.60
N ILE A 25 0.92 1.65 9.99
CA ILE A 25 0.73 0.54 9.05
C ILE A 25 -0.71 0.59 8.54
N VAL A 26 -0.85 0.76 7.23
CA VAL A 26 -2.13 0.87 6.53
C VAL A 26 -2.58 -0.48 5.98
N GLY A 27 -1.62 -1.34 5.61
CA GLY A 27 -1.92 -2.68 5.15
C GLY A 27 -0.71 -3.36 4.50
N ARG A 28 -0.99 -4.32 3.61
CA ARG A 28 0.03 -5.15 2.97
C ARG A 28 -0.31 -5.52 1.53
N ILE A 29 0.72 -5.86 0.77
CA ILE A 29 0.65 -6.48 -0.56
C ILE A 29 1.53 -7.73 -0.54
N ASP A 30 1.02 -8.85 -1.03
CA ASP A 30 1.74 -10.13 -1.10
C ASP A 30 1.69 -10.72 -2.49
N CYS A 31 2.82 -11.17 -2.99
CA CYS A 31 2.87 -12.08 -4.12
C CYS A 31 2.37 -13.45 -3.66
N ILE A 32 1.25 -13.92 -4.21
CA ILE A 32 0.66 -15.21 -3.88
C ILE A 32 0.97 -16.28 -4.94
N GLN A 33 1.28 -15.86 -6.17
CA GLN A 33 1.80 -16.70 -7.25
C GLN A 33 2.83 -15.90 -8.05
N ALA A 34 4.11 -16.29 -7.97
CA ALA A 34 5.22 -15.59 -8.64
C ALA A 34 5.48 -16.11 -10.06
N GLU A 35 5.26 -17.40 -10.29
CA GLU A 35 5.53 -18.07 -11.56
C GLU A 35 4.30 -18.86 -12.06
N PRO A 36 4.10 -18.94 -13.39
CA PRO A 36 4.83 -18.19 -14.42
C PRO A 36 4.50 -16.69 -14.37
N VAL A 37 5.42 -15.83 -14.82
CA VAL A 37 5.26 -14.35 -14.78
C VAL A 37 3.98 -13.88 -15.49
N THR A 38 3.55 -14.61 -16.53
CA THR A 38 2.31 -14.33 -17.27
C THR A 38 1.04 -14.48 -16.44
N ASP A 39 1.09 -15.29 -15.38
CA ASP A 39 -0.03 -15.59 -14.49
C ASP A 39 0.27 -15.14 -13.05
N GLN A 40 1.11 -14.11 -12.88
CA GLN A 40 1.45 -13.60 -11.56
C GLN A 40 0.18 -13.15 -10.83
N GLN A 41 0.10 -13.45 -9.54
CA GLN A 41 -1.03 -13.03 -8.71
C GLN A 41 -0.54 -12.38 -7.42
N TRP A 42 -1.17 -11.27 -7.10
CA TRP A 42 -0.90 -10.46 -5.92
C TRP A 42 -2.17 -10.27 -5.12
N ALA A 43 -2.08 -10.46 -3.81
CA ALA A 43 -3.12 -10.09 -2.86
C ALA A 43 -2.78 -8.74 -2.24
N TRP A 44 -3.78 -7.89 -2.04
CA TRP A 44 -3.62 -6.62 -1.32
C TRP A 44 -4.75 -6.46 -0.31
N ALA A 45 -4.43 -5.85 0.83
CA ALA A 45 -5.42 -5.55 1.86
C ALA A 45 -5.05 -4.28 2.64
N MET A 46 -6.02 -3.40 2.82
CA MET A 46 -5.99 -2.25 3.71
C MET A 46 -6.89 -2.54 4.92
N HIS A 47 -6.37 -2.28 6.11
CA HIS A 47 -7.11 -2.41 7.36
C HIS A 47 -6.80 -1.21 8.25
N LEU A 48 -7.77 -0.33 8.40
CA LEU A 48 -7.68 0.86 9.24
C LEU A 48 -8.83 0.84 10.24
N ASP A 49 -8.51 0.82 11.52
CA ASP A 49 -9.47 0.89 12.62
C ASP A 49 -9.21 2.15 13.44
N ILE A 50 -10.19 3.06 13.46
CA ILE A 50 -10.15 4.32 14.21
C ILE A 50 -11.26 4.38 15.28
N GLY A 51 -11.80 3.24 15.69
CA GLY A 51 -12.61 3.13 16.92
C GLY A 51 -14.12 3.33 16.77
N VAL A 52 -14.65 3.44 15.55
CA VAL A 52 -16.11 3.55 15.31
C VAL A 52 -16.62 2.45 14.36
N ALA A 53 -15.93 2.21 13.26
CA ALA A 53 -16.10 1.04 12.40
C ALA A 53 -14.81 0.76 11.62
N PRO A 54 -14.41 -0.51 11.42
CA PRO A 54 -13.19 -0.82 10.69
C PRO A 54 -13.36 -0.55 9.20
N PHE A 55 -12.45 0.21 8.61
CA PHE A 55 -12.33 0.32 7.16
C PHE A 55 -11.48 -0.83 6.64
N ARG A 56 -12.10 -1.70 5.83
CA ARG A 56 -11.45 -2.84 5.20
C ARG A 56 -11.70 -2.85 3.71
N ARG A 57 -10.61 -2.95 2.95
CA ARG A 57 -10.60 -3.12 1.49
C ARG A 57 -9.50 -4.10 1.12
N GLY A 58 -9.70 -4.84 0.06
CA GLY A 58 -8.71 -5.79 -0.43
C GLY A 58 -9.23 -6.61 -1.59
N GLY A 59 -8.33 -7.35 -2.21
CA GLY A 59 -8.61 -8.22 -3.34
C GLY A 59 -7.35 -8.73 -3.98
N ASN A 60 -7.49 -9.19 -5.23
CA ASN A 60 -6.38 -9.68 -6.03
C ASN A 60 -6.02 -8.69 -7.16
N ALA A 61 -4.80 -8.80 -7.66
CA ALA A 61 -4.25 -8.03 -8.77
C ALA A 61 -3.28 -8.92 -9.58
N GLY A 62 -3.11 -8.62 -10.87
CA GLY A 62 -2.18 -9.33 -11.76
C GLY A 62 -0.73 -8.87 -11.62
N SER A 63 -0.48 -7.76 -10.93
CA SER A 63 0.88 -7.25 -10.67
C SER A 63 0.96 -6.50 -9.35
N ALA A 64 2.20 -6.31 -8.85
CA ALA A 64 2.48 -5.48 -7.68
C ALA A 64 2.07 -4.02 -7.90
N ASP A 65 2.27 -3.49 -9.11
CA ASP A 65 1.88 -2.12 -9.47
C ASP A 65 0.37 -1.94 -9.46
N GLU A 66 -0.38 -2.91 -9.98
CA GLU A 66 -1.84 -2.89 -9.93
C GLU A 66 -2.33 -2.99 -8.47
N ALA A 67 -1.73 -3.86 -7.65
CA ALA A 67 -2.02 -3.93 -6.22
C ALA A 67 -1.74 -2.59 -5.50
N ALA A 68 -0.62 -1.93 -5.84
CA ALA A 68 -0.27 -0.61 -5.31
C ALA A 68 -1.24 0.49 -5.77
N SER A 69 -1.74 0.44 -7.01
CA SER A 69 -2.78 1.36 -7.49
C SER A 69 -4.06 1.21 -6.68
N LYS A 70 -4.56 -0.01 -6.52
CA LYS A 70 -5.76 -0.31 -5.72
C LYS A 70 -5.62 0.12 -4.26
N MET A 71 -4.42 -0.02 -3.69
CA MET A 71 -4.06 0.51 -2.36
C MET A 71 -4.20 2.03 -2.29
N ARG A 72 -3.72 2.77 -3.31
CA ARG A 72 -3.85 4.23 -3.36
C ARG A 72 -5.31 4.65 -3.51
N GLU A 73 -6.09 3.97 -4.34
CA GLU A 73 -7.53 4.21 -4.48
C GLU A 73 -8.26 4.01 -3.14
N ALA A 74 -8.02 2.87 -2.47
CA ALA A 74 -8.61 2.59 -1.16
C ALA A 74 -8.19 3.61 -0.08
N TRP A 75 -7.00 4.21 -0.21
CA TRP A 75 -6.53 5.26 0.69
C TRP A 75 -7.29 6.57 0.51
N GLU A 76 -7.57 6.96 -0.74
CA GLU A 76 -8.42 8.11 -1.04
C GLU A 76 -9.84 7.89 -0.50
N ASP A 77 -10.42 6.71 -0.74
CA ASP A 77 -11.72 6.32 -0.18
C ASP A 77 -11.74 6.39 1.35
N TRP A 78 -10.68 5.91 2.00
CA TRP A 78 -10.56 5.96 3.46
C TRP A 78 -10.51 7.41 3.98
N LYS A 79 -9.75 8.31 3.34
CA LYS A 79 -9.69 9.72 3.74
C LYS A 79 -11.08 10.35 3.67
N VAL A 80 -11.83 10.10 2.59
CA VAL A 80 -13.21 10.58 2.43
C VAL A 80 -14.12 9.99 3.52
N TRP A 81 -14.05 8.67 3.74
CA TRP A 81 -14.83 7.97 4.76
C TRP A 81 -14.56 8.50 6.17
N ALA A 82 -13.30 8.82 6.49
CA ALA A 82 -12.88 9.35 7.77
C ALA A 82 -13.16 10.86 7.93
N GLY A 83 -13.75 11.52 6.93
CA GLY A 83 -13.96 12.97 6.93
C GLY A 83 -12.66 13.78 6.93
N LEU A 84 -11.57 13.18 6.45
CA LEU A 84 -10.25 13.78 6.37
C LEU A 84 -10.06 14.47 5.02
N GLN A 85 -9.36 15.60 5.04
CA GLN A 85 -8.91 16.29 3.84
C GLN A 85 -7.42 16.56 3.98
N ASP A 86 -6.68 16.44 2.86
CA ASP A 86 -5.29 16.85 2.84
C ASP A 86 -5.19 18.36 3.03
N VAL A 87 -4.50 18.79 4.07
CA VAL A 87 -4.17 20.20 4.28
C VAL A 87 -2.89 20.51 3.50
N GLU A 88 -2.95 21.44 2.55
CA GLU A 88 -1.77 22.04 1.94
C GLU A 88 -1.09 22.95 2.96
N GLY A 89 0.00 22.47 3.59
CA GLY A 89 0.74 23.29 4.54
C GLY A 89 1.83 22.56 5.31
N ALA A 90 3.02 23.17 5.30
CA ALA A 90 4.26 22.79 5.97
C ALA A 90 4.99 21.54 5.42
N GLY A 91 5.85 21.78 4.44
CA GLY A 91 7.02 20.95 4.19
C GLY A 91 7.92 20.93 5.41
N GLY A 92 7.62 20.03 6.35
CA GLY A 92 8.51 19.66 7.43
C GLY A 92 9.36 18.48 6.98
N THR A 93 10.64 18.75 6.75
CA THR A 93 11.71 17.78 6.54
C THR A 93 11.58 16.60 7.51
N THR A 94 11.05 15.48 7.02
CA THR A 94 11.20 14.19 7.69
C THR A 94 11.82 13.24 6.68
N THR A 95 12.93 12.65 7.12
CA THR A 95 13.91 11.82 6.43
C THR A 95 13.31 10.94 5.33
N ALA A 96 13.97 10.97 4.17
CA ALA A 96 13.61 10.28 2.94
C ALA A 96 13.02 8.88 3.21
N ALA A 97 11.73 8.72 2.93
CA ALA A 97 11.21 7.41 2.59
C ALA A 97 11.98 6.96 1.35
N VAL A 98 12.75 5.88 1.49
CA VAL A 98 13.33 5.20 0.34
C VAL A 98 12.15 4.72 -0.48
N GLN A 99 11.76 5.50 -1.50
CA GLN A 99 10.94 5.01 -2.59
C GLN A 99 11.81 4.00 -3.32
N VAL A 100 11.81 2.75 -2.86
CA VAL A 100 12.24 1.65 -3.70
C VAL A 100 11.14 1.55 -4.75
N PRO A 101 11.42 1.84 -6.04
CA PRO A 101 10.47 1.48 -7.08
C PRO A 101 10.19 -0.01 -6.92
N ILE A 102 8.91 -0.38 -6.84
CA ILE A 102 8.47 -1.78 -7.00
C ILE A 102 9.24 -2.28 -8.21
N LYS A 103 10.10 -3.30 -8.03
CA LYS A 103 11.13 -3.69 -9.00
C LYS A 103 10.51 -3.68 -10.40
N SER A 104 10.91 -2.73 -11.23
CA SER A 104 10.65 -2.77 -12.67
C SER A 104 11.50 -3.92 -13.23
N LEU A 105 10.96 -5.14 -13.15
CA LEU A 105 11.53 -6.31 -13.80
C LEU A 105 11.31 -6.11 -15.30
N THR A 106 12.40 -5.76 -15.98
CA THR A 106 12.51 -5.78 -17.43
C THR A 106 12.73 -7.20 -17.90
#